data_AF-A0A2D8G8B1-F1
#
_entry.id   AF-A0A2D8G8B1-F1
#
_cell.length_a   1.000
_cell.length_b   1.000
_cell.length_c   1.000
_cell.angle_alpha   90.00
_cell.angle_beta   90.00
_cell.angle_gamma   90.00
#
_symmetry.space_group_name_H-M   'P 1'
#
loop_
_entity.id
_entity.type
_entity.pdbx_description
1 polymer ?
#
loop_
_entity_poly.entity_id
_entity_poly.type
_entity_poly.pdbx_seq_one_letter_code
_entity_poly.pdbx_strand_id
1 'polypeptide(L)' 'MLRIGERAPEFSLVDDSGQTFTLSESLLSGPIVLYFYPKDDTPG' A
#
# COMPACT_ATOMS: atom_id res chain seq x y z
N MET A 1 -16.20 0.27 -1.05
CA MET A 1 -15.74 0.70 0.29
C MET A 1 -15.29 -0.54 1.03
N LEU A 2 -14.07 -0.56 1.55
CA LEU A 2 -13.54 -1.68 2.32
C LEU A 2 -14.16 -1.71 3.71
N ARG A 3 -14.40 -2.92 4.23
CA ARG A 3 -14.95 -3.14 5.58
C ARG A 3 -13.92 -3.79 6.49
N ILE A 4 -14.08 -3.59 7.79
CA ILE A 4 -13.25 -4.26 8.80
C ILE A 4 -13.43 -5.79 8.68
N GLY A 5 -12.32 -6.52 8.68
CA GLY A 5 -12.28 -7.97 8.49
C GLY A 5 -12.30 -8.42 7.03
N GLU A 6 -12.49 -7.49 6.08
CA GLU A 6 -12.31 -7.78 4.66
C GLU A 6 -10.83 -7.94 4.33
N ARG A 7 -10.50 -8.92 3.48
CA ARG A 7 -9.15 -9.05 2.95
C ARG A 7 -8.86 -7.82 2.07
N ALA A 8 -7.72 -7.18 2.30
CA ALA A 8 -7.27 -6.07 1.46
C ALA A 8 -7.17 -6.55 -0.02
N PRO A 9 -7.64 -5.75 -0.99
CA PRO A 9 -7.52 -6.09 -2.40
C PRO A 9 -6.06 -6.23 -2.83
N GLU A 10 -5.77 -7.18 -3.71
CA GLU A 10 -4.44 -7.33 -4.29
C GLU A 10 -4.05 -6.10 -5.12
N PHE A 11 -2.79 -5.68 -5.01
CA PHE A 11 -2.24 -4.64 -5.86
C PHE A 11 -0.74 -4.83 -6.05
N SER A 12 -0.27 -4.40 -7.22
CA SER A 12 1.14 -4.25 -7.51
C SER A 12 1.40 -2.84 -8.04
N LEU A 13 2.33 -2.13 -7.42
CA LEU A 13 2.69 -0.75 -7.77
C LEU A 13 4.21 -0.61 -7.77
N VAL A 14 4.71 0.33 -8.57
CA VAL A 14 6.12 0.70 -8.56
C VAL A 14 6.33 1.74 -7.46
N ASP A 15 7.31 1.52 -6.59
CA ASP A 15 7.71 2.47 -5.54
C ASP A 15 8.64 3.57 -6.07
N ASP A 16 9.06 4.47 -5.17
CA ASP A 16 9.95 5.59 -5.48
C ASP A 16 11.36 5.15 -5.92
N SER A 17 11.77 3.93 -5.57
CA SER A 17 13.03 3.31 -6.00
C SER A 17 12.94 2.57 -7.34
N GLY A 18 11.74 2.50 -7.93
CA GLY A 18 11.48 1.76 -9.16
C GLY A 18 11.27 0.25 -8.94
N GLN A 19 11.15 -0.20 -7.69
CA GLN A 19 10.87 -1.60 -7.37
C GLN A 19 9.37 -1.85 -7.35
N THR A 20 8.96 -3.04 -7.80
CA THR A 20 7.56 -3.44 -7.71
C THR A 20 7.25 -3.93 -6.30
N PHE A 21 6.36 -3.22 -5.63
CA PHE A 21 5.71 -3.67 -4.42
C PHE A 21 4.48 -4.52 -4.78
N THR A 22 4.39 -5.74 -4.26
CA THR A 22 3.21 -6.61 -4.35
C THR A 22 2.68 -6.88 -2.94
N LEU A 23 1.37 -6.68 -2.72
CA LEU A 23 0.78 -6.78 -1.38
C LEU A 23 0.92 -8.19 -0.80
N SER A 24 0.57 -9.23 -1.56
CA SER A 24 0.64 -10.62 -1.07
C SER A 24 2.06 -11.06 -0.70
N GLU A 25 3.07 -10.66 -1.48
CA GLU A 25 4.48 -10.96 -1.19
C GLU A 25 4.96 -10.23 0.08
N SER A 26 4.59 -8.96 0.21
CA SER A 26 5.01 -8.12 1.34
C SER A 26 4.41 -8.61 2.67
N LEU A 27 3.16 -9.10 2.64
CA LEU A 27 2.49 -9.66 3.82
C LEU A 27 3.17 -10.92 4.38
N LEU A 28 3.99 -11.62 3.59
CA LEU A 28 4.81 -12.74 4.10
C LEU A 28 5.87 -12.28 5.10
N SER A 29 6.30 -11.02 5.00
CA SER A 29 7.34 -10.44 5.87
C SER A 29 6.78 -9.86 7.18
N GLY A 30 5.48 -9.60 7.24
CA GLY A 30 4.83 -9.08 8.45
C GLY A 30 3.59 -8.23 8.18
N PRO A 31 2.98 -7.68 9.26
CA PRO A 31 1.82 -6.81 9.16
C PRO A 31 2.19 -5.48 8.47
N ILE A 32 1.23 -4.92 7.73
CA ILE A 32 1.41 -3.69 6.94
C ILE A 32 0.38 -2.65 7.39
N VAL A 33 0.83 -1.41 7.51
CA VAL A 33 -0.03 -0.24 7.66
C VAL A 33 0.08 0.58 6.36
N LEU A 34 -1.02 0.70 5.63
CA LEU A 34 -1.10 1.48 4.39
C LEU A 34 -1.90 2.75 4.63
N TYR A 35 -1.34 3.90 4.24
CA TYR A 35 -1.99 5.19 4.32
C TYR A 35 -1.86 5.92 2.97
N PHE A 36 -2.89 6.66 2.59
CA PHE A 36 -2.89 7.51 1.40
C PHE A 36 -2.86 8.97 1.82
N TYR A 37 -2.11 9.79 1.09
CA TYR A 37 -2.10 11.24 1.24
C TYR A 37 -2.30 11.90 -0.14
N PRO A 38 -2.82 13.14 -0.22
CA PRO A 38 -3.31 13.70 -1.49
C PRO A 38 -2.26 13.87 -2.57
N LYS A 39 -1.07 14.38 -2.19
CA LYS A 39 0.07 14.60 -3.08
C LYS A 39 1.30 14.99 -2.27
N ASP A 40 2.47 14.64 -2.78
CA ASP A 40 3.76 15.23 -2.38
C ASP A 40 3.76 16.76 -2.53
N ASP A 41 4.63 17.42 -1.74
CA ASP A 41 4.96 18.85 -1.84
C ASP A 41 3.77 19.81 -1.79
N THR A 42 2.78 19.48 -0.96
CA THR A 42 1.65 20.39 -0.69
C THR A 42 1.83 21.07 0.67
N PRO A 43 1.70 22.42 0.74
CA PRO A 43 1.65 23.12 2.02
C PRO A 43 0.27 22.87 2.60
N GLY A 44 0.17 21.89 3.51
CA GLY A 44 -1.05 21.64 4.28
C GLY A 44 -1.50 22.87 5.06
#